data_AF-A0A7Y0JU98-F1
#
_entry.id   AF-A0A7Y0JU98-F1
#
_cell.length_a   1.000
_cell.length_b   1.000
_cell.length_c   1.000
_cell.angle_alpha   90.00
_cell.angle_beta   90.00
_cell.angle_gamma   90.00
#
_symmetry.space_group_name_H-M   'P 1'
#
loop_
_entity.id
_entity.type
_entity.pdbx_description
1 polymer ?
#
loop_
_entity_poly.entity_id
_entity_poly.type
_entity_poly.pdbx_seq_one_letter_code
_entity_poly.pdbx_strand_id
1 'polypeptide(L)'
;MKGVKTMTHVKNLERAVSLGRFSLWVGLSFLVAFALAVGVGLAATLAWRGTSEDWSRWSDVGQTFGALSSIIAILSLAAVVITARIQFRELQGSVAANLSAMHLEIMRMSVDDLELADVWPAYAAGLSATQNRQYLYANIIYQFHWTSLKLNKASDEDVVASMRYLFTSPIMRGYWTAGKHIRASLNPGGPEYLFAAKLDNICAEYDDPATPDA
;
A
#
# COMPACT_ATOMS: atom_id res chain seq x y z
N MET A 1 36.10 -0.32 15.53
CA MET A 1 36.61 -1.35 14.59
C MET A 1 35.65 -2.51 14.27
N LYS A 2 34.60 -2.80 15.06
CA LYS A 2 33.62 -3.86 14.72
C LYS A 2 32.70 -3.53 13.53
N GLY A 3 32.34 -2.26 13.31
CA GLY A 3 31.40 -1.83 12.24
C GLY A 3 31.92 -1.95 10.80
N VAL A 4 33.24 -1.86 10.57
CA VAL A 4 33.82 -1.97 9.22
C VAL A 4 33.79 -3.41 8.71
N LYS A 5 33.95 -4.40 9.60
CA LYS A 5 33.97 -5.83 9.25
C LYS A 5 32.58 -6.33 8.87
N THR A 6 31.53 -5.90 9.57
CA THR A 6 30.13 -6.21 9.24
C THR A 6 29.69 -5.56 7.92
N MET A 7 30.07 -4.31 7.68
CA MET A 7 29.71 -3.60 6.44
C MET A 7 30.39 -4.19 5.20
N THR A 8 31.60 -4.76 5.35
CA THR A 8 32.31 -5.45 4.26
C THR A 8 31.70 -6.83 3.97
N HIS A 9 31.26 -7.55 5.00
CA HIS A 9 30.59 -8.85 4.84
C HIS A 9 29.25 -8.73 4.12
N VAL A 10 28.45 -7.70 4.42
CA VAL A 10 27.17 -7.45 3.76
C VAL A 10 27.35 -7.11 2.27
N LYS A 11 28.29 -6.22 1.94
CA LYS A 11 28.61 -5.88 0.53
C LYS A 11 29.09 -7.07 -0.29
N ASN A 12 29.86 -7.97 0.32
CA ASN A 12 30.33 -9.19 -0.36
C ASN A 12 29.19 -10.19 -0.61
N LEU A 13 28.22 -10.27 0.30
CA LEU A 13 27.03 -11.11 0.15
C LEU A 13 26.09 -10.58 -0.95
N GLU A 14 25.85 -9.26 -0.99
CA GLU A 14 25.05 -8.62 -2.05
C GLU A 14 25.69 -8.77 -3.44
N ARG A 15 27.02 -8.61 -3.54
CA ARG A 15 27.76 -8.86 -4.78
C ARG A 15 27.70 -10.32 -5.22
N ALA A 16 27.83 -11.27 -4.28
CA ALA A 16 27.72 -12.70 -4.61
C ALA A 16 26.32 -13.08 -5.13
N VAL A 17 25.27 -12.51 -4.54
CA VAL A 17 23.88 -12.69 -5.01
C VAL A 17 23.65 -12.01 -6.36
N SER A 18 24.20 -10.81 -6.59
CA SER A 18 24.07 -10.12 -7.89
C SER A 18 24.84 -10.83 -8.99
N LEU A 19 26.04 -11.36 -8.70
CA LEU A 19 26.84 -12.18 -9.62
C LEU A 19 26.15 -13.49 -9.95
N GLY A 20 25.52 -14.15 -8.98
CA GLY A 20 24.73 -15.36 -9.20
C GLY A 20 23.51 -15.12 -10.10
N ARG A 21 22.77 -14.02 -9.87
CA ARG A 21 21.64 -13.61 -10.72
C ARG A 21 22.11 -13.23 -12.13
N PHE A 22 23.21 -12.50 -12.26
CA PHE A 22 23.78 -12.12 -13.55
C PHE A 22 24.24 -13.35 -14.36
N SER A 23 24.93 -14.29 -13.72
CA SER A 23 25.35 -15.55 -14.36
C SER A 23 24.17 -16.38 -14.83
N LEU A 24 23.07 -16.41 -14.07
CA LEU A 24 21.83 -17.09 -14.48
C LEU A 24 21.21 -16.45 -15.72
N TRP A 25 21.13 -15.11 -15.78
CA TRP A 25 20.58 -14.39 -16.94
C TRP A 25 21.46 -14.55 -18.19
N VAL A 26 22.79 -14.52 -18.04
CA VAL A 26 23.72 -14.77 -19.14
C VAL A 26 23.59 -16.20 -19.65
N GLY A 27 23.54 -17.18 -18.75
CA GLY A 27 23.34 -18.59 -19.11
C GLY A 27 22.01 -18.84 -19.83
N LEU A 28 20.92 -18.26 -19.33
CA LEU A 28 19.61 -18.36 -19.96
C LEU A 28 19.59 -17.72 -21.36
N SER A 29 20.21 -16.54 -21.51
CA SER A 29 20.30 -15.85 -22.80
C SER A 29 21.12 -16.65 -23.82
N PHE A 30 22.24 -17.24 -23.38
CA PHE A 30 23.07 -18.10 -24.22
C PHE A 30 22.33 -19.37 -24.67
N LEU A 31 21.57 -19.99 -23.77
CA LEU A 31 20.76 -21.17 -24.06
C LEU A 31 19.69 -20.86 -25.12
N VAL A 32 19.01 -19.71 -24.99
CA VAL A 32 18.03 -19.24 -25.97
C VAL A 32 18.69 -18.97 -27.33
N ALA A 33 19.82 -18.26 -27.34
CA ALA A 33 20.56 -17.97 -28.57
C ALA A 33 21.05 -19.24 -29.27
N PHE A 34 21.54 -20.22 -28.50
CA PHE A 34 21.97 -21.51 -29.02
C PHE A 34 20.81 -22.32 -29.61
N ALA A 35 19.67 -22.40 -28.90
CA ALA A 35 18.47 -23.08 -29.39
C ALA A 35 17.97 -22.47 -30.71
N LEU A 36 17.98 -21.13 -30.82
CA LEU A 36 17.64 -20.43 -32.05
C LEU A 36 18.63 -20.73 -33.19
N ALA A 37 19.93 -20.67 -32.92
CA ALA A 37 20.95 -20.93 -33.94
C ALA A 37 20.88 -22.37 -34.47
N VAL A 38 20.68 -23.34 -33.57
CA VAL A 38 20.51 -24.76 -33.94
C VAL A 38 19.22 -24.95 -34.74
N GLY A 39 18.10 -24.37 -34.29
CA GLY A 39 16.82 -24.47 -35.00
C GLY A 39 16.85 -23.88 -36.41
N VAL A 40 17.41 -22.67 -36.56
CA VAL A 40 17.58 -22.01 -37.86
C VAL A 40 18.55 -22.76 -38.76
N GLY A 41 19.66 -23.27 -38.21
CA GLY A 41 20.64 -24.07 -38.95
C GLY A 41 20.05 -25.37 -39.48
N LEU A 42 19.30 -26.10 -38.65
CA LEU A 42 18.57 -27.29 -39.07
C LEU A 42 17.55 -26.96 -40.16
N ALA A 43 16.75 -25.90 -39.99
CA ALA A 43 15.78 -25.47 -41.01
C ALA A 43 16.46 -25.13 -42.34
N ALA A 44 17.58 -24.41 -42.34
CA ALA A 44 18.32 -24.06 -43.55
C ALA A 44 18.93 -25.29 -44.25
N THR A 45 19.49 -26.23 -43.48
CA THR A 45 20.06 -27.47 -44.04
C THR A 45 19.00 -28.41 -44.63
N LEU A 46 17.83 -28.50 -43.99
CA LEU A 46 16.68 -29.24 -44.50
C LEU A 46 16.10 -28.55 -45.73
N ALA A 47 16.05 -27.23 -45.76
CA ALA A 47 15.55 -26.46 -46.90
C ALA A 47 16.37 -26.69 -48.18
N TRP A 48 17.69 -26.86 -48.05
CA TRP A 48 18.59 -27.13 -49.19
C TRP A 48 18.49 -28.57 -49.72
N ARG A 49 17.92 -29.50 -48.95
CA ARG A 49 17.84 -30.93 -49.30
C ARG A 49 16.41 -31.45 -49.49
N GLY A 50 15.40 -30.68 -49.11
CA GLY A 50 14.00 -31.11 -49.05
C GLY A 50 13.27 -31.06 -50.39
N THR A 51 12.41 -32.05 -50.62
CA THR A 51 11.50 -32.11 -51.77
C THR A 51 10.15 -31.43 -51.46
N SER A 52 9.32 -31.15 -52.47
CA SER A 52 8.02 -30.48 -52.27
C SER A 52 7.07 -31.25 -51.34
N GLU A 53 7.17 -32.57 -51.27
CA GLU A 53 6.35 -33.41 -50.37
C GLU A 53 6.80 -33.26 -48.90
N ASP A 54 8.10 -33.13 -48.65
CA ASP A 54 8.63 -32.88 -47.32
C ASP A 54 8.09 -31.54 -46.77
N TRP A 55 8.10 -30.49 -47.59
CA TRP A 55 7.57 -29.17 -47.21
C TRP A 55 6.09 -29.20 -46.81
N SER A 56 5.26 -30.02 -47.46
CA SER A 56 3.86 -30.19 -47.08
C SER A 56 3.73 -30.81 -45.69
N ARG A 57 4.50 -31.88 -45.40
CA ARG A 57 4.48 -32.53 -44.08
C ARG A 57 4.99 -31.60 -42.97
N TRP A 58 6.01 -30.79 -43.25
CA TRP A 58 6.51 -29.77 -42.31
C TRP A 58 5.48 -28.66 -42.06
N SER A 59 4.71 -28.28 -43.08
CA SER A 59 3.62 -27.31 -42.94
C SER A 59 2.51 -27.82 -42.01
N ASP A 60 2.09 -29.08 -42.17
CA ASP A 60 1.08 -29.70 -41.30
C ASP A 60 1.54 -29.74 -39.84
N VAL A 61 2.81 -30.09 -39.61
CA VAL A 61 3.44 -30.06 -38.28
C VAL A 61 3.47 -28.62 -37.75
N GLY A 62 3.90 -27.64 -38.56
CA GLY A 62 3.92 -26.22 -38.20
C GLY A 62 2.54 -25.67 -37.82
N GLN A 63 1.48 -26.12 -38.51
CA GLN A 63 0.11 -25.70 -38.22
C GLN A 63 -0.37 -26.18 -36.83
N THR A 64 0.02 -27.39 -36.41
CA THR A 64 -0.29 -27.90 -35.06
C THR A 64 0.47 -27.14 -33.96
N PHE A 65 1.73 -26.77 -34.19
CA PHE A 65 2.49 -25.92 -33.28
C PHE A 65 1.94 -24.48 -33.24
N GLY A 66 1.43 -23.96 -34.34
CA GLY A 66 0.71 -22.68 -34.40
C GLY A 66 -0.53 -22.69 -33.51
N ALA A 67 -1.32 -23.76 -33.59
CA ALA A 67 -2.49 -23.94 -32.72
C ALA A 67 -2.10 -24.03 -31.24
N LEU A 68 -1.08 -24.84 -30.89
CA LEU A 68 -0.62 -24.99 -29.50
C LEU A 68 0.00 -23.70 -28.93
N SER A 69 0.82 -23.01 -29.71
CA SER A 69 1.49 -21.77 -29.29
C SER A 69 0.50 -20.63 -29.04
N SER A 70 -0.58 -20.55 -29.81
CA SER A 70 -1.63 -19.54 -29.57
C SER A 70 -2.34 -19.74 -28.23
N ILE A 71 -2.59 -21.00 -27.83
CA ILE A 71 -3.14 -21.32 -26.51
C ILE A 71 -2.18 -20.88 -25.40
N ILE A 72 -0.89 -21.19 -25.52
CA ILE A 72 0.13 -20.80 -24.54
C ILE A 72 0.26 -19.28 -24.45
N ALA A 73 0.20 -18.57 -25.59
CA ALA A 73 0.25 -17.11 -25.63
C ALA A 73 -0.95 -16.48 -24.92
N ILE A 74 -2.16 -17.02 -25.11
CA ILE A 74 -3.38 -16.56 -24.42
C ILE A 74 -3.25 -16.78 -22.90
N LEU A 75 -2.78 -17.96 -22.46
CA LEU A 75 -2.58 -18.25 -21.05
C LEU A 75 -1.51 -17.35 -20.42
N SER A 76 -0.42 -17.11 -21.14
CA SER A 76 0.65 -16.22 -20.69
C SER A 76 0.16 -14.78 -20.55
N LEU A 77 -0.62 -14.30 -21.52
CA LEU A 77 -1.22 -12.97 -21.46
C LEU A 77 -2.21 -12.85 -20.29
N ALA A 78 -3.04 -13.87 -20.07
CA ALA A 78 -3.96 -13.91 -18.93
C ALA A 78 -3.20 -13.85 -17.60
N ALA A 79 -2.11 -14.61 -17.46
CA ALA A 79 -1.26 -14.57 -16.27
C ALA A 79 -0.64 -13.17 -16.04
N VAL A 80 -0.17 -12.51 -17.10
CA VAL A 80 0.36 -11.12 -17.02
C VAL A 80 -0.73 -10.14 -16.61
N VAL A 81 -1.93 -10.23 -17.19
CA VAL A 81 -3.06 -9.35 -16.85
C VAL A 81 -3.50 -9.55 -15.40
N ILE A 82 -3.61 -10.79 -14.94
CA ILE A 82 -3.93 -11.12 -13.54
C ILE A 82 -2.86 -10.55 -12.61
N THR A 83 -1.59 -10.76 -12.93
CA THR A 83 -0.45 -10.23 -12.15
C THR A 83 -0.49 -8.71 -12.08
N ALA A 84 -0.70 -8.03 -13.21
CA ALA A 84 -0.81 -6.58 -13.27
C ALA A 84 -1.98 -6.05 -12.43
N ARG A 85 -3.14 -6.74 -12.44
CA ARG A 85 -4.30 -6.39 -11.60
C ARG A 85 -3.98 -6.50 -10.11
N ILE A 86 -3.27 -7.54 -9.70
CA ILE A 86 -2.86 -7.74 -8.31
C ILE A 86 -1.87 -6.64 -7.90
N GLN A 87 -0.81 -6.43 -8.70
CA GLN A 87 0.20 -5.40 -8.45
C GLN A 87 -0.40 -3.99 -8.36
N PHE A 88 -1.37 -3.65 -9.22
CA PHE A 88 -1.99 -2.34 -9.20
C PHE A 88 -2.79 -2.09 -7.91
N ARG A 89 -3.47 -3.11 -7.38
CA ARG A 89 -4.19 -3.03 -6.10
C ARG A 89 -3.24 -2.86 -4.93
N GLU A 90 -2.12 -3.58 -4.94
CA GLU A 90 -1.07 -3.46 -3.92
C GLU A 90 -0.43 -2.08 -3.92
N LEU A 91 -0.12 -1.52 -5.10
CA LEU A 91 0.45 -0.18 -5.23
C LEU A 91 -0.47 0.91 -4.68
N GLN A 92 -1.77 0.87 -4.99
CA GLN A 92 -2.70 1.88 -4.47
C GLN A 92 -2.83 1.82 -2.94
N GLY A 93 -2.88 0.61 -2.37
CA GLY A 93 -2.89 0.44 -0.92
C GLY A 93 -1.59 0.92 -0.26
N SER A 94 -0.45 0.67 -0.90
CA SER A 94 0.87 1.09 -0.42
C SER A 94 1.03 2.61 -0.40
N VAL A 95 0.60 3.32 -1.46
CA VAL A 95 0.67 4.78 -1.51
C VAL A 95 -0.17 5.43 -0.40
N ALA A 96 -1.41 4.98 -0.21
CA ALA A 96 -2.27 5.51 0.83
C ALA A 96 -1.69 5.25 2.24
N ALA A 97 -1.19 4.04 2.49
CA ALA A 97 -0.54 3.70 3.76
C ALA A 97 0.73 4.53 4.00
N ASN A 98 1.53 4.77 2.97
CA ASN A 98 2.75 5.58 3.06
C ASN A 98 2.45 7.05 3.37
N LEU A 99 1.44 7.63 2.71
CA LEU A 99 1.00 9.01 3.00
C LEU A 99 0.47 9.14 4.44
N SER A 100 -0.32 8.18 4.91
CA SER A 100 -0.78 8.14 6.30
C SER A 100 0.39 8.03 7.29
N ALA A 101 1.38 7.18 7.00
CA ALA A 101 2.57 7.04 7.84
C ALA A 101 3.39 8.34 7.93
N MET A 102 3.62 9.01 6.80
CA MET A 102 4.29 10.32 6.78
C MET A 102 3.50 11.37 7.57
N HIS A 103 2.17 11.38 7.46
CA HIS A 103 1.35 12.32 8.21
C HIS A 103 1.47 12.10 9.72
N LEU A 104 1.44 10.83 10.16
CA LEU A 104 1.65 10.46 11.56
C LEU A 104 3.04 10.87 12.06
N GLU A 105 4.08 10.74 11.21
CA GLU A 105 5.45 11.15 11.55
C GLU A 105 5.55 12.67 11.75
N ILE A 106 5.00 13.47 10.84
CA ILE A 106 4.97 14.94 10.98
C ILE A 106 4.24 15.34 12.25
N MET A 107 3.07 14.75 12.50
CA MET A 107 2.28 15.07 13.68
C MET A 107 2.98 14.65 14.97
N ARG A 108 3.70 13.52 14.98
CA ARG A 108 4.51 13.10 16.12
C ARG A 108 5.64 14.10 16.41
N MET A 109 6.36 14.55 15.38
CA MET A 109 7.40 15.59 15.54
C MET A 109 6.83 16.88 16.14
N SER A 110 5.63 17.29 15.72
CA SER A 110 4.94 18.47 16.27
C SER A 110 4.41 18.28 17.69
N VAL A 111 4.19 17.04 18.14
CA VAL A 111 3.83 16.75 19.54
C VAL A 111 5.08 16.77 20.44
N ASP A 112 6.21 16.28 19.93
CA ASP A 112 7.46 16.16 20.68
C ASP A 112 8.23 17.51 20.81
N ASP A 113 7.96 18.49 19.94
CA ASP A 113 8.63 19.80 19.91
C ASP A 113 7.62 20.97 19.94
N LEU A 114 7.78 21.85 20.94
CA LEU A 114 6.94 23.03 21.14
C LEU A 114 7.07 24.06 20.02
N GLU A 115 8.26 24.26 19.47
CA GLU A 115 8.48 25.24 18.39
C GLU A 115 7.88 24.75 17.07
N LEU A 116 7.87 23.42 16.85
CA LEU A 116 7.20 22.82 15.69
C LEU A 116 5.67 22.78 15.85
N ALA A 117 5.16 22.75 17.09
CA ALA A 117 3.73 22.88 17.36
C ALA A 117 3.18 24.26 16.99
N ASP A 118 3.99 25.32 17.12
CA ASP A 118 3.60 26.71 16.82
C ASP A 118 3.41 26.99 15.31
N VAL A 119 3.92 26.12 14.44
CA VAL A 119 3.63 26.16 12.99
C VAL A 119 2.15 25.82 12.72
N TRP A 120 1.53 25.03 13.61
CA TRP A 120 0.12 24.70 13.51
C TRP A 120 -0.74 25.80 14.17
N PRO A 121 -1.84 26.21 13.52
CA PRO A 121 -2.82 27.05 14.19
C PRO A 121 -3.30 26.40 15.48
N ALA A 122 -3.53 27.21 16.52
CA ALA A 122 -4.16 26.70 17.74
C ALA A 122 -5.49 26.03 17.40
N TYR A 123 -5.70 24.81 17.89
CA TYR A 123 -6.87 24.00 17.56
C TYR A 123 -8.19 24.67 17.93
N ALA A 124 -8.20 25.44 19.02
CA ALA A 124 -9.28 26.34 19.39
C ALA A 124 -8.71 27.59 20.08
N ALA A 125 -9.49 28.68 20.04
CA ALA A 125 -9.09 29.93 20.68
C ALA A 125 -9.00 29.78 22.21
N GLY A 126 -7.96 30.37 22.81
CA GLY A 126 -7.80 30.44 24.27
C GLY A 126 -7.24 29.18 24.94
N LEU A 127 -6.77 28.18 24.18
CA LEU A 127 -6.11 27.00 24.74
C LEU A 127 -4.70 27.33 25.25
N SER A 128 -4.32 26.73 26.38
CA SER A 128 -2.90 26.68 26.77
C SER A 128 -2.09 25.84 25.78
N ALA A 129 -0.78 26.09 25.67
CA ALA A 129 0.10 25.31 24.79
C ALA A 129 0.01 23.79 25.06
N THR A 130 -0.12 23.39 26.33
CA THR A 130 -0.27 21.99 26.74
C THR A 130 -1.59 21.38 26.28
N GLN A 131 -2.71 22.10 26.43
CA GLN A 131 -4.00 21.63 25.93
C GLN A 131 -4.03 21.57 24.40
N ASN A 132 -3.38 22.52 23.72
CA ASN A 132 -3.24 22.49 22.27
C ASN A 132 -2.51 21.22 21.81
N ARG A 133 -1.39 20.84 22.45
CA ARG A 133 -0.68 19.58 22.17
C ARG A 133 -1.55 18.34 22.42
N GLN A 134 -2.31 18.33 23.51
CA GLN A 134 -3.24 17.24 23.81
C GLN A 134 -4.31 17.08 22.72
N TYR A 135 -4.82 18.20 22.19
CA TYR A 135 -5.82 18.20 21.12
C TYR A 135 -5.23 17.84 19.76
N LEU A 136 -4.01 18.27 19.46
CA LEU A 136 -3.27 17.80 18.28
C LEU A 136 -3.07 16.28 18.34
N TYR A 137 -2.68 15.74 19.50
CA TYR A 137 -2.56 14.31 19.70
C TYR A 137 -3.91 13.57 19.58
N ALA A 138 -4.98 14.13 20.13
CA ALA A 138 -6.34 13.59 19.96
C ALA A 138 -6.79 13.58 18.50
N ASN A 139 -6.41 14.60 17.70
CA ASN A 139 -6.64 14.62 16.27
C ASN A 139 -5.91 13.48 15.54
N ILE A 140 -4.66 13.16 15.92
CA ILE A 140 -3.92 12.02 15.36
C ILE A 140 -4.69 10.72 15.60
N ILE A 141 -5.16 10.50 16.83
CA ILE A 141 -5.92 9.29 17.19
C ILE A 141 -7.20 9.20 16.35
N TYR A 142 -7.96 10.29 16.23
CA TYR A 142 -9.17 10.34 15.42
C TYR A 142 -8.88 10.00 13.94
N GLN A 143 -7.88 10.64 13.35
CA GLN A 143 -7.51 10.41 11.95
C GLN A 143 -7.01 8.98 11.69
N PHE A 144 -6.33 8.36 12.66
CA PHE A 144 -5.93 6.96 12.58
C PHE A 144 -7.16 6.05 12.46
N HIS A 145 -8.16 6.24 13.32
CA HIS A 145 -9.40 5.46 13.29
C HIS A 145 -10.21 5.71 12.01
N TRP A 146 -10.33 6.96 11.58
CA TRP A 146 -10.99 7.32 10.32
C TRP A 146 -10.31 6.68 9.09
N THR A 147 -8.99 6.72 9.05
CA THR A 147 -8.20 6.10 7.96
C THR A 147 -8.35 4.59 7.97
N SER A 148 -8.37 3.95 9.14
CA SER A 148 -8.60 2.50 9.28
C SER A 148 -9.94 2.08 8.69
N LEU A 149 -11.00 2.85 8.96
CA LEU A 149 -12.34 2.66 8.38
C LEU A 149 -12.32 2.84 6.86
N LYS A 150 -11.71 3.91 6.35
CA LYS A 150 -11.63 4.21 4.91
C LYS A 150 -10.89 3.13 4.12
N LEU A 151 -9.85 2.53 4.71
CA LEU A 151 -9.09 1.44 4.07
C LEU A 151 -9.77 0.07 4.22
N ASN A 152 -10.99 0.01 4.76
CA ASN A 152 -11.76 -1.21 5.03
C ASN A 152 -10.96 -2.24 5.83
N LYS A 153 -10.10 -1.75 6.74
CA LYS A 153 -9.26 -2.59 7.63
C LYS A 153 -9.94 -2.88 8.97
N ALA A 154 -10.92 -2.07 9.35
CA ALA A 154 -11.73 -2.25 10.55
C ALA A 154 -13.20 -2.08 10.19
N SER A 155 -14.08 -2.78 10.90
CA SER A 155 -15.52 -2.58 10.75
C SER A 155 -15.94 -1.25 11.39
N ASP A 156 -17.08 -0.71 10.96
CA ASP A 156 -17.68 0.49 11.57
C ASP A 156 -17.95 0.26 13.07
N GLU A 157 -18.39 -0.94 13.44
CA GLU A 157 -18.65 -1.34 14.83
C GLU A 157 -17.38 -1.33 15.69
N ASP A 158 -16.27 -1.88 15.19
CA ASP A 158 -14.99 -1.92 15.92
C ASP A 158 -14.43 -0.51 16.16
N VAL A 159 -14.54 0.36 15.15
CA VAL A 159 -14.08 1.75 15.25
C VAL A 159 -14.96 2.53 16.22
N VAL A 160 -16.28 2.35 16.17
CA VAL A 160 -17.23 2.96 17.10
C VAL A 160 -16.95 2.51 18.54
N ALA A 161 -16.71 1.22 18.78
CA ALA A 161 -16.36 0.70 20.10
C ALA A 161 -15.05 1.30 20.62
N SER A 162 -14.04 1.40 19.75
CA SER A 162 -12.75 2.04 20.08
C SER A 162 -12.93 3.51 20.45
N MET A 163 -13.72 4.25 19.67
CA MET A 163 -14.01 5.66 19.94
C MET A 163 -14.81 5.85 21.23
N ARG A 164 -15.74 4.95 21.55
CA ARG A 164 -16.46 4.95 22.83
C ARG A 164 -15.50 4.81 24.01
N TYR A 165 -14.54 3.90 23.94
CA TYR A 165 -13.47 3.80 24.94
C TYR A 165 -12.64 5.09 25.02
N LEU A 166 -12.26 5.70 23.91
CA LEU A 166 -11.49 6.96 23.91
C LEU A 166 -12.27 8.13 24.52
N PHE A 167 -13.58 8.21 24.30
CA PHE A 167 -14.44 9.24 24.88
C PHE A 167 -14.64 9.12 26.39
N THR A 168 -14.16 8.05 27.04
CA THR A 168 -14.05 8.03 28.52
C THR A 168 -13.13 9.14 29.04
N SER A 169 -12.12 9.52 28.26
CA SER A 169 -11.21 10.61 28.61
C SER A 169 -11.88 11.99 28.44
N PRO A 170 -11.91 12.84 29.48
CA PRO A 170 -12.47 14.19 29.39
C PRO A 170 -11.69 15.08 28.40
N ILE A 171 -10.41 14.80 28.18
CA ILE A 171 -9.59 15.50 27.18
C ILE A 171 -10.07 15.19 25.77
N MET A 172 -10.43 13.93 25.49
CA MET A 172 -10.94 13.53 24.18
C MET A 172 -12.32 14.15 23.91
N ARG A 173 -13.20 14.21 24.92
CA ARG A 173 -14.49 14.92 24.81
C ARG A 173 -14.31 16.42 24.63
N GLY A 174 -13.38 17.04 25.35
CA GLY A 174 -13.01 18.44 25.18
C GLY A 174 -12.50 18.76 23.78
N TYR A 175 -11.60 17.93 23.25
CA TYR A 175 -11.13 17.99 21.86
C TYR A 175 -12.30 17.89 20.87
N TRP A 176 -13.18 16.91 21.09
CA TRP A 176 -14.32 16.67 20.22
C TRP A 176 -15.26 17.86 20.20
N THR A 177 -15.58 18.44 21.34
CA THR A 177 -16.45 19.61 21.45
C THR A 177 -15.81 20.86 20.85
N ALA A 178 -14.53 21.11 21.11
CA ALA A 178 -13.79 22.25 20.56
C ALA A 178 -13.75 22.23 19.02
N GLY A 179 -13.68 21.04 18.42
CA GLY A 179 -13.65 20.84 16.97
C GLY A 179 -14.99 20.95 16.24
N LYS A 180 -16.12 21.19 16.93
CA LYS A 180 -17.46 21.26 16.30
C LYS A 180 -17.50 22.24 15.13
N HIS A 181 -16.85 23.40 15.27
CA HIS A 181 -16.82 24.43 14.23
C HIS A 181 -16.05 23.97 12.97
N ILE A 182 -14.96 23.22 13.14
CA ILE A 182 -14.19 22.64 12.02
C ILE A 182 -15.06 21.59 11.32
N ARG A 183 -15.71 20.71 12.10
CA ARG A 183 -16.57 19.65 11.54
C ARG A 183 -17.81 20.20 10.83
N ALA A 184 -18.31 21.37 11.22
CA ALA A 184 -19.40 22.05 10.51
C ALA A 184 -19.04 22.45 9.06
N SER A 185 -17.74 22.54 8.74
CA SER A 185 -17.26 22.80 7.37
C SER A 185 -17.18 21.55 6.48
N LEU A 186 -17.40 20.35 7.04
CA LEU A 186 -17.40 19.11 6.28
C LEU A 186 -18.55 19.07 5.28
N ASN A 187 -18.34 18.38 4.16
CA ASN A 187 -19.36 18.20 3.13
C ASN A 187 -20.59 17.46 3.72
N PRO A 188 -21.78 18.08 3.76
CA PRO A 188 -22.98 17.44 4.29
C PRO A 188 -23.29 16.13 3.57
N GLY A 189 -23.46 15.05 4.32
CA GLY A 189 -23.74 13.71 3.78
C GLY A 189 -22.53 12.96 3.23
N GLY A 190 -21.32 13.53 3.30
CA GLY A 190 -20.09 12.80 3.04
C GLY A 190 -19.86 11.67 4.06
N PRO A 191 -19.03 10.66 3.73
CA PRO A 191 -18.79 9.53 4.63
C PRO A 191 -18.15 9.97 5.96
N GLU A 192 -17.29 11.00 5.93
CA GLU A 192 -16.68 11.58 7.14
C GLU A 192 -17.70 12.33 8.01
N TYR A 193 -18.65 13.03 7.37
CA TYR A 193 -19.74 13.72 8.06
C TYR A 193 -20.65 12.73 8.78
N LEU A 194 -21.02 11.62 8.12
CA LEU A 194 -21.84 10.57 8.73
C LEU A 194 -21.11 9.89 9.89
N PHE A 195 -19.81 9.62 9.73
CA PHE A 195 -18.99 9.06 10.80
C PHE A 195 -18.89 10.02 11.99
N ALA A 196 -18.60 11.30 11.74
CA ALA A 196 -18.57 12.34 12.77
C ALA A 196 -19.92 12.46 13.50
N ALA A 197 -21.05 12.41 12.79
CA ALA A 197 -22.38 12.46 13.38
C ALA A 197 -22.64 11.27 14.33
N LYS A 198 -22.18 10.05 13.98
CA LYS A 198 -22.25 8.90 14.89
C LYS A 198 -21.45 9.16 16.17
N LEU A 199 -20.24 9.72 16.04
CA LEU A 199 -19.39 10.04 17.19
C LEU A 199 -19.93 11.19 18.03
N ASP A 200 -20.61 12.17 17.43
CA ASP A 200 -21.30 13.24 18.16
C ASP A 200 -22.37 12.66 19.11
N ASN A 201 -23.14 11.67 18.65
CA ASN A 201 -24.11 10.98 19.50
C ASN A 201 -23.43 10.26 20.69
N ILE A 202 -22.33 9.54 20.43
CA ILE A 202 -21.60 8.82 21.50
C ILE A 202 -20.99 9.80 22.50
N CYS A 203 -20.40 10.91 22.03
CA CYS A 203 -19.85 11.92 22.93
C CYS A 203 -20.94 12.53 23.81
N ALA A 204 -22.14 12.77 23.26
CA ALA A 204 -23.27 13.31 24.01
C ALA A 204 -23.78 12.36 25.11
N GLU A 205 -23.67 11.04 24.94
CA GLU A 205 -24.05 10.05 25.98
C GLU A 205 -23.27 10.25 27.29
N TYR A 206 -22.02 10.71 27.21
CA TYR A 206 -21.16 10.97 28.39
C TYR A 206 -21.33 12.36 29.00
N ASP A 207 -22.02 13.27 28.29
CA ASP A 207 -22.32 14.61 28.77
C ASP A 207 -23.74 14.68 29.41
N ASP A 208 -24.55 13.61 29.28
CA ASP A 208 -25.84 13.47 29.94
C ASP A 208 -25.65 13.12 31.43
N PRO A 209 -26.12 13.95 32.39
CA PRO A 209 -25.95 13.72 33.84
C PRO A 209 -26.59 12.43 34.38
N ALA A 210 -27.26 11.63 33.55
CA ALA A 210 -27.91 10.38 33.93
C ALA A 210 -27.02 9.12 33.89
N THR A 211 -25.77 9.19 33.42
CA THR A 211 -24.85 8.03 33.46
C THR A 211 -24.00 8.04 34.74
N PRO A 212 -24.20 7.09 35.68
CA PRO A 212 -23.35 6.98 36.85
C PRO A 212 -21.93 6.57 36.43
N ASP A 213 -20.94 7.25 37.02
CA ASP A 213 -19.50 7.03 36.84
C ASP A 213 -19.15 5.53 36.75
N ALA A 214 -18.58 5.12 35.62
CA ALA A 214 -17.97 3.81 35.40
C ALA A 214 -16.44 3.93 35.48
#